data_AF-A0A1F5DNW1-F1
#
_entry.id   AF-A0A1F5DNW1-F1
#
_cell.length_a   1.000
_cell.length_b   1.000
_cell.length_c   1.000
_cell.angle_alpha   90.00
_cell.angle_beta   90.00
_cell.angle_gamma   90.00
#
_symmetry.space_group_name_H-M   'P 1'
#
loop_
_entity.id
_entity.type
_entity.pdbx_description
1 polymer ?
#
loop_
_entity_poly.entity_id
_entity_poly.type
_entity_poly.pdbx_seq_one_letter_code
_entity_poly.pdbx_strand_id
1 'polypeptide(L)'
;MPTPSWNLAIVVIFLMGIAFGYILQREKIVTTMLSVYVGLIVTQALSGTAQQFFEGSRTLNQFWVNLHASPFSIRVFIFMAVIMLLSAKSGISGGKSKGIMSPIEIVIYSILTTGLILVSIFYFMPAESRDAFAANSKMAALVINNYLWWIILPVIALIVSSFFRKGSSSSND
;
A
#
# COMPACT_ATOMS: atom_id res chain seq x y z
N MET A 1 16.35 -3.72 -28.03
CA MET A 1 16.62 -4.42 -26.75
C MET A 1 15.29 -4.79 -26.14
N PRO A 2 15.03 -6.02 -25.68
CA PRO A 2 13.82 -6.31 -24.94
C PRO A 2 13.85 -5.45 -23.67
N THR A 3 13.03 -4.40 -23.64
CA THR A 3 12.82 -3.64 -22.42
C THR A 3 12.24 -4.60 -21.40
N PRO A 4 12.77 -4.66 -20.15
CA PRO A 4 12.22 -5.55 -19.15
C PRO A 4 10.72 -5.32 -19.05
N SER A 5 9.94 -6.37 -19.33
CA SER A 5 8.48 -6.22 -19.35
C SER A 5 8.00 -5.80 -17.97
N TRP A 6 7.08 -4.83 -17.92
CA TRP A 6 6.43 -4.40 -16.66
C TRP A 6 5.79 -5.55 -15.88
N ASN A 7 5.49 -6.67 -16.56
CA ASN A 7 5.08 -7.91 -15.91
C ASN A 7 6.13 -8.42 -14.91
N LEU A 8 7.40 -8.47 -15.31
CA LEU A 8 8.49 -8.97 -14.47
C LEU A 8 8.72 -8.04 -13.27
N ALA A 9 8.67 -6.72 -13.47
CA ALA A 9 8.80 -5.76 -12.39
C ALA A 9 7.68 -5.94 -11.33
N ILE A 10 6.43 -6.08 -11.77
CA ILE A 10 5.30 -6.29 -10.86
C ILE A 10 5.43 -7.63 -10.11
N VAL A 11 5.80 -8.71 -10.80
CA VAL A 11 6.01 -10.02 -10.16
C VAL A 11 7.10 -9.93 -9.08
N VAL A 12 8.22 -9.28 -9.37
CA VAL A 12 9.31 -9.07 -8.40
C VAL A 12 8.82 -8.25 -7.20
N ILE A 13 8.01 -7.21 -7.42
CA ILE A 13 7.42 -6.43 -6.32
C ILE A 13 6.54 -7.30 -5.43
N PHE A 14 5.70 -8.18 -5.99
CA PHE A 14 4.91 -9.12 -5.20
C PHE A 14 5.77 -10.12 -4.43
N LEU A 15 6.82 -10.68 -5.05
CA LEU A 15 7.75 -11.58 -4.37
C LEU A 15 8.48 -10.89 -3.23
N MET A 16 8.95 -9.66 -3.43
CA MET A 16 9.52 -8.84 -2.36
C MET A 16 8.51 -8.60 -1.25
N GLY A 17 7.26 -8.24 -1.60
CA GLY A 17 6.17 -8.06 -0.65
C GLY A 17 5.92 -9.27 0.23
N ILE A 18 5.92 -10.47 -0.36
CA ILE A 18 5.80 -11.74 0.36
C ILE A 18 7.00 -11.95 1.29
N ALA A 19 8.22 -11.77 0.80
CA ALA A 19 9.43 -11.88 1.61
C ALA A 19 9.40 -10.90 2.81
N PHE A 20 9.00 -9.65 2.58
CA PHE A 20 8.83 -8.65 3.62
C PHE A 20 7.75 -9.04 4.63
N GLY A 21 6.66 -9.66 4.18
CA GLY A 21 5.61 -10.15 5.08
C GLY A 21 6.09 -11.22 6.04
N TYR A 22 6.96 -12.14 5.59
CA TYR A 22 7.61 -13.11 6.47
C TYR A 22 8.53 -12.44 7.50
N ILE A 23 9.26 -11.38 7.11
CA ILE A 23 10.14 -10.62 8.01
C ILE A 23 9.32 -9.84 9.06
N LEU A 24 8.25 -9.17 8.63
CA LEU A 24 7.41 -8.31 9.47
C LEU A 24 6.57 -9.10 10.48
N GLN A 25 6.28 -10.37 10.21
CA GLN A 25 5.35 -11.19 10.98
C GLN A 25 3.91 -10.63 10.98
N ARG A 26 2.99 -11.41 11.56
CA ARG A 26 1.53 -11.18 11.51
C ARG A 26 1.09 -9.77 11.94
N GLU A 27 1.54 -9.33 13.10
CA GLU A 27 0.98 -8.11 13.70
C GLU A 27 1.40 -6.87 12.91
N LYS A 28 2.63 -6.88 12.39
CA LYS A 28 3.13 -5.75 11.61
C LYS A 28 2.59 -5.74 10.19
N ILE A 29 2.29 -6.90 9.57
CA ILE A 29 1.71 -6.90 8.22
C ILE A 29 0.28 -6.36 8.22
N VAL A 30 -0.53 -6.78 9.19
CA VAL A 30 -1.89 -6.24 9.38
C VAL A 30 -1.83 -4.76 9.70
N THR A 31 -0.91 -4.34 10.58
CA THR A 31 -0.78 -2.91 10.89
C THR A 31 -0.31 -2.11 9.68
N THR A 32 0.62 -2.64 8.87
CA THR A 32 1.06 -1.99 7.64
C THR A 32 -0.10 -1.85 6.66
N MET A 33 -0.93 -2.87 6.51
CA MET A 33 -2.12 -2.81 5.68
C MET A 33 -3.10 -1.72 6.13
N LEU A 34 -3.31 -1.57 7.45
CA LEU A 34 -4.10 -0.47 8.00
C LEU A 34 -3.44 0.89 7.75
N SER A 35 -2.12 0.99 7.92
CA SER A 35 -1.34 2.19 7.58
C SER A 35 -1.49 2.59 6.12
N VAL A 36 -1.65 1.63 5.21
CA VAL A 36 -1.89 1.89 3.78
C VAL A 36 -3.26 2.55 3.56
N TYR A 37 -4.31 2.08 4.25
CA TYR A 37 -5.63 2.74 4.18
C TYR A 37 -5.60 4.16 4.77
N VAL A 38 -4.93 4.34 5.92
CA VAL A 38 -4.76 5.68 6.51
C VAL A 38 -3.94 6.56 5.55
N GLY A 39 -2.87 6.04 4.97
CA GLY A 39 -2.06 6.72 3.97
C GLY A 39 -2.86 7.16 2.77
N LEU A 40 -3.77 6.33 2.26
CA LEU A 40 -4.68 6.69 1.16
C LEU A 40 -5.52 7.92 1.51
N ILE A 41 -6.17 7.91 2.69
CA ILE A 41 -7.04 9.00 3.15
C ILE A 41 -6.21 10.28 3.36
N VAL A 42 -5.06 10.17 4.02
CA VAL A 42 -4.18 11.31 4.31
C VAL A 42 -3.63 11.91 3.02
N THR A 43 -3.20 11.09 2.05
CA THR A 43 -2.73 11.58 0.75
C THR A 43 -3.84 12.29 -0.01
N GLN A 44 -5.07 11.77 0.01
CA GLN A 44 -6.20 12.45 -0.62
C GLN A 44 -6.48 13.82 0.03
N ALA A 45 -6.45 13.90 1.36
CA ALA A 45 -6.67 15.14 2.09
C ALA A 45 -5.53 16.17 1.94
N LEU A 46 -4.27 15.72 1.96
CA LEU A 46 -3.09 16.60 2.00
C LEU A 46 -2.53 16.96 0.62
N SER A 47 -2.79 16.16 -0.42
CA SER A 47 -2.14 16.36 -1.72
C SER A 47 -2.40 17.73 -2.34
N GLY A 48 -3.61 18.27 -2.22
CA GLY A 48 -3.93 19.62 -2.72
C GLY A 48 -3.17 20.73 -1.98
N THR A 49 -3.11 20.65 -0.65
CA THR A 49 -2.37 21.61 0.18
C THR A 49 -0.86 21.53 -0.08
N ALA A 50 -0.33 20.32 -0.22
CA ALA A 50 1.08 20.10 -0.51
C ALA A 50 1.45 20.63 -1.90
N GLN A 51 0.63 20.40 -2.92
CA GLN A 51 0.84 20.93 -4.27
C GLN A 51 0.91 22.46 -4.26
N GLN A 52 -0.03 23.14 -3.58
CA GLN A 52 -0.01 24.60 -3.45
C GLN A 52 1.23 25.15 -2.72
N PHE A 53 1.79 24.39 -1.78
CA PHE A 53 3.04 24.72 -1.08
C PHE A 53 4.25 24.61 -2.02
N PHE A 54 4.33 23.54 -2.82
CA PHE A 54 5.42 23.35 -3.79
C PHE A 54 5.31 24.26 -5.01
N GLU A 55 4.10 24.69 -5.39
CA GLU A 55 3.83 25.63 -6.49
C GLU A 55 4.06 27.11 -6.09
N GLY A 56 4.49 27.39 -4.85
CA GLY A 56 5.04 28.70 -4.47
C GLY A 56 4.02 29.78 -4.12
N SER A 57 2.74 29.46 -3.94
CA SER A 57 1.66 30.45 -3.70
C SER A 57 1.60 31.06 -2.28
N ARG A 58 2.51 30.68 -1.36
CA ARG A 58 2.67 31.34 -0.05
C ARG A 58 4.14 31.64 0.28
N THR A 59 4.59 32.79 -0.19
CA THR A 59 5.42 33.75 0.58
C THR A 59 6.63 33.21 1.36
N LEU A 60 7.48 32.37 0.77
CA LEU A 60 8.85 32.15 1.27
C LEU A 60 9.86 32.17 0.12
N ASN A 61 10.02 33.37 -0.42
CA ASN A 61 11.27 33.94 -0.94
C ASN A 61 12.22 32.97 -1.68
N GLN A 62 12.00 32.80 -2.99
CA GLN A 62 12.99 32.58 -4.08
C GLN A 62 14.17 31.59 -3.92
N PHE A 63 14.34 30.90 -2.80
CA PHE A 63 15.47 30.00 -2.50
C PHE A 63 15.07 28.53 -2.47
N TRP A 64 13.77 28.22 -2.36
CA TRP A 64 13.29 26.85 -2.47
C TRP A 64 12.95 26.57 -3.94
N VAL A 65 13.97 26.07 -4.63
CA VAL A 65 13.99 25.37 -5.92
C VAL A 65 12.60 25.21 -6.54
N ASN A 66 12.41 25.77 -7.75
CA ASN A 66 11.38 25.39 -8.72
C ASN A 66 11.52 23.89 -9.06
N LEU A 67 11.26 23.02 -8.10
CA LEU A 67 11.04 21.61 -8.35
C LEU A 67 9.67 21.59 -9.02
N HIS A 68 9.64 21.46 -10.35
CA HIS A 68 8.49 20.96 -11.09
C HIS A 68 8.20 19.52 -10.63
N ALA A 69 7.86 19.35 -9.35
CA ALA A 69 7.55 18.09 -8.73
C ALA A 69 6.19 17.68 -9.29
N SER A 70 6.18 16.60 -10.08
CA SER A 70 4.95 16.07 -10.64
C SER A 70 3.93 15.81 -9.51
N PRO A 71 2.65 16.18 -9.70
CA PRO A 71 1.56 15.85 -8.77
C PRO A 71 1.56 14.38 -8.33
N PHE A 72 1.97 13.48 -9.22
CA PHE A 72 2.18 12.06 -8.94
C PHE A 72 3.25 11.83 -7.86
N SER A 73 4.44 12.39 -8.05
CA SER A 73 5.57 12.21 -7.12
C SER A 73 5.25 12.72 -5.72
N ILE A 74 4.56 13.86 -5.62
CA ILE A 74 4.12 14.43 -4.33
C ILE A 74 3.16 13.47 -3.63
N ARG A 75 2.16 12.93 -4.35
CA ARG A 75 1.19 11.97 -3.78
C ARG A 75 1.86 10.68 -3.32
N VAL A 76 2.75 10.12 -4.13
CA VAL A 76 3.52 8.91 -3.77
C VAL A 76 4.40 9.18 -2.55
N PHE A 77 5.07 10.33 -2.49
CA PHE A 77 5.92 10.70 -1.37
C PHE A 77 5.13 10.80 -0.07
N ILE A 78 4.02 11.55 -0.05
CA ILE A 78 3.15 11.67 1.13
C ILE A 78 2.64 10.29 1.56
N PHE A 79 2.18 9.49 0.60
CA PHE A 79 1.65 8.16 0.85
C PHE A 79 2.68 7.24 1.51
N MET A 80 3.88 7.15 0.93
CA MET A 80 4.96 6.33 1.46
C MET A 80 5.44 6.84 2.82
N ALA A 81 5.54 8.15 2.99
CA ALA A 81 5.93 8.75 4.27
C ALA A 81 4.94 8.39 5.38
N VAL A 82 3.63 8.50 5.13
CA VAL A 82 2.59 8.13 6.11
C VAL A 82 2.64 6.64 6.44
N ILE A 83 2.77 5.77 5.44
CA ILE A 83 2.88 4.33 5.67
C ILE A 83 4.11 4.02 6.52
N MET A 84 5.28 4.58 6.18
CA MET A 84 6.52 4.34 6.92
C MET A 84 6.42 4.84 8.37
N LEU A 85 5.89 6.04 8.59
CA LEU A 85 5.74 6.62 9.94
C LEU A 85 4.80 5.79 10.81
N LEU A 86 3.65 5.38 10.27
CA LEU A 86 2.66 4.59 11.01
C LEU A 86 3.15 3.15 11.25
N SER A 87 3.78 2.53 10.26
CA SER A 87 4.33 1.18 10.38
C SER A 87 5.58 1.11 11.26
N ALA A 88 6.37 2.19 11.35
CA ALA A 88 7.50 2.25 12.30
C ALA A 88 6.99 2.38 13.75
N LYS A 89 5.98 3.22 13.99
CA LYS A 89 5.42 3.44 15.33
C LYS A 89 4.70 2.22 15.88
N SER A 90 4.05 1.42 15.03
CA SER A 90 3.30 0.24 15.46
C SER A 90 4.15 -0.90 16.04
N GLY A 91 5.47 -0.88 15.81
CA GLY A 91 6.40 -1.81 16.45
C GLY A 91 6.50 -1.68 17.98
N ILE A 92 5.92 -0.64 18.58
CA ILE A 92 6.05 -0.31 20.01
C ILE A 92 4.89 -0.88 20.84
N SER A 93 3.70 -1.15 20.28
CA SER A 93 2.59 -1.75 21.03
C SER A 93 2.57 -3.28 20.84
N GLY A 94 3.48 -3.97 21.55
CA GLY A 94 3.55 -5.42 21.61
C GLY A 94 2.39 -6.03 22.40
N GLY A 95 1.22 -6.17 21.77
CA GLY A 95 0.16 -7.03 22.26
C GLY A 95 0.38 -8.43 21.70
N LYS A 96 1.15 -9.29 22.39
CA LYS A 96 1.43 -10.69 22.03
C LYS A 96 0.13 -11.46 21.75
N SER A 97 -0.38 -11.43 20.52
CA SER A 97 -1.47 -12.33 20.15
C SER A 97 -0.86 -13.72 19.93
N LYS A 98 -1.09 -14.62 20.90
CA LYS A 98 -0.62 -16.02 20.95
C LYS A 98 -1.24 -16.92 19.84
N GLY A 99 -1.41 -16.42 18.63
CA GLY A 99 -1.86 -17.20 17.49
C GLY A 99 -0.77 -17.26 16.43
N ILE A 100 -0.08 -18.40 16.32
CA ILE A 100 0.76 -18.69 15.15
C ILE A 100 -0.17 -18.69 13.95
N MET A 101 -0.06 -17.64 13.14
CA MET A 101 -0.75 -17.55 11.86
C MET A 101 -0.25 -18.68 10.97
N SER A 102 -1.15 -19.29 10.18
CA SER A 102 -0.69 -20.23 9.15
C SER A 102 0.24 -19.49 8.18
N PRO A 103 1.36 -20.10 7.72
CA PRO A 103 2.22 -19.50 6.69
C PRO A 103 1.45 -19.01 5.46
N ILE A 104 0.38 -19.72 5.10
CA ILE A 104 -0.54 -19.34 4.02
C ILE A 104 -1.21 -17.99 4.28
N GLU A 105 -1.61 -17.72 5.52
CA GLU A 105 -2.25 -16.46 5.89
C GLU A 105 -1.25 -15.29 5.72
N ILE A 106 0.02 -15.47 6.12
CA ILE A 106 1.07 -14.45 5.93
C ILE A 106 1.22 -14.13 4.45
N VAL A 107 1.27 -15.15 3.58
CA VAL A 107 1.37 -14.96 2.12
C VAL A 107 0.16 -14.18 1.59
N ILE A 108 -1.05 -14.54 1.99
CA ILE A 108 -2.28 -13.85 1.57
C ILE A 108 -2.24 -12.39 1.99
N TYR A 109 -1.97 -12.08 3.26
CA TYR A 109 -1.88 -10.70 3.73
C TYR A 109 -0.76 -9.91 3.04
N SER A 110 0.35 -10.56 2.68
CA SER A 110 1.46 -9.92 1.97
C SER A 110 1.06 -9.52 0.56
N ILE A 111 0.40 -10.44 -0.15
CA ILE A 111 -0.10 -10.19 -1.50
C ILE A 111 -1.14 -9.06 -1.47
N LEU A 112 -2.09 -9.12 -0.52
CA LEU A 112 -3.13 -8.10 -0.38
C LEU A 112 -2.55 -6.74 -0.03
N THR A 113 -1.60 -6.66 0.91
CA THR A 113 -0.95 -5.41 1.30
C THR A 113 -0.14 -4.82 0.15
N THR A 114 0.65 -5.66 -0.53
CA THR A 114 1.50 -5.22 -1.65
C THR A 114 0.67 -4.80 -2.85
N GLY A 115 -0.39 -5.55 -3.17
CA GLY A 115 -1.34 -5.20 -4.21
C GLY A 115 -2.06 -3.89 -3.91
N LEU A 116 -2.47 -3.67 -2.65
CA LEU A 116 -3.09 -2.42 -2.22
C LEU A 116 -2.12 -1.23 -2.36
N ILE A 117 -0.85 -1.38 -1.98
CA ILE A 117 0.17 -0.33 -2.17
C ILE A 117 0.35 -0.04 -3.66
N LEU A 118 0.56 -1.09 -4.46
CA LEU A 118 0.85 -0.97 -5.88
C LEU A 118 -0.31 -0.31 -6.62
N VAL A 119 -1.53 -0.75 -6.36
CA VAL A 119 -2.72 -0.18 -7.00
C VAL A 119 -2.96 1.28 -6.60
N SER A 120 -2.65 1.64 -5.35
CA SER A 120 -2.73 3.01 -4.87
C SER A 120 -1.75 3.91 -5.62
N ILE A 121 -0.51 3.45 -5.80
CA ILE A 121 0.51 4.17 -6.58
C ILE A 121 0.05 4.33 -8.03
N PHE A 122 -0.46 3.27 -8.66
CA PHE A 122 -1.03 3.38 -10.01
C PHE A 122 -2.14 4.43 -10.05
N TYR A 123 -3.05 4.45 -9.07
CA TYR A 123 -4.17 5.39 -9.04
C TYR A 123 -3.77 6.85 -8.81
N PHE A 124 -2.56 7.10 -8.29
CA PHE A 124 -2.02 8.46 -8.21
C PHE A 124 -1.54 9.00 -9.55
N MET A 125 -1.27 8.13 -10.54
CA MET A 125 -0.88 8.54 -11.89
C MET A 125 -2.08 9.11 -12.68
N PRO A 126 -1.81 9.96 -13.69
CA PRO A 126 -2.81 10.37 -14.67
C PRO A 126 -3.46 9.15 -15.36
N ALA A 127 -4.72 9.29 -15.78
CA ALA A 127 -5.46 8.22 -16.47
C ALA A 127 -4.70 7.72 -17.72
N GLU A 128 -4.21 8.63 -18.55
CA GLU A 128 -3.48 8.30 -19.77
C GLU A 128 -2.24 7.43 -19.51
N SER A 129 -1.45 7.76 -18.48
CA SER A 129 -0.28 6.97 -18.11
C SER A 129 -0.69 5.58 -17.61
N ARG A 130 -1.76 5.48 -16.80
CA ARG A 130 -2.28 4.18 -16.33
C ARG A 130 -2.74 3.30 -17.48
N ASP A 131 -3.45 3.87 -18.44
CA ASP A 131 -3.97 3.13 -19.59
C ASP A 131 -2.83 2.63 -20.48
N ALA A 132 -1.78 3.43 -20.66
CA ALA A 132 -0.56 3.01 -21.31
C ALA A 132 0.11 1.82 -20.57
N PHE A 133 0.16 1.82 -19.24
CA PHE A 133 0.68 0.69 -18.47
C PHE A 133 -0.18 -0.57 -18.63
N ALA A 134 -1.51 -0.43 -18.58
CA ALA A 134 -2.44 -1.54 -18.74
C ALA A 134 -2.36 -2.17 -20.14
N ALA A 135 -2.22 -1.34 -21.19
CA ALA A 135 -2.08 -1.83 -22.56
C ALA A 135 -0.78 -2.62 -22.80
N ASN A 136 0.30 -2.24 -22.11
CA ASN A 136 1.63 -2.85 -22.31
C ASN A 136 1.94 -4.01 -21.35
N SER A 137 1.09 -4.27 -20.35
CA SER A 137 1.39 -5.24 -19.29
C SER A 137 0.13 -5.91 -18.76
N LYS A 138 0.01 -7.23 -18.94
CA LYS A 138 -1.10 -8.03 -18.42
C LYS A 138 -1.18 -7.95 -16.90
N MET A 139 -0.04 -7.93 -16.21
CA MET A 139 -0.01 -7.80 -14.75
C MET A 139 -0.43 -6.40 -14.31
N ALA A 140 -0.02 -5.35 -15.04
CA ALA A 140 -0.46 -3.99 -14.74
C ALA A 140 -1.96 -3.85 -14.98
N ALA A 141 -2.48 -4.39 -16.09
CA ALA A 141 -3.91 -4.41 -16.38
C ALA A 141 -4.70 -5.13 -15.27
N LEU A 142 -4.21 -6.27 -14.77
CA LEU A 142 -4.86 -6.99 -13.66
C LEU A 142 -4.94 -6.12 -12.40
N VAL A 143 -3.86 -5.42 -12.06
CA VAL A 143 -3.82 -4.55 -10.88
C VAL A 143 -4.72 -3.32 -11.07
N ILE A 144 -4.55 -2.60 -12.18
CA ILE A 144 -5.25 -1.33 -12.48
C ILE A 144 -6.75 -1.55 -12.67
N ASN A 145 -7.16 -2.52 -13.50
CA ASN A 145 -8.57 -2.71 -13.86
C ASN A 145 -9.39 -3.28 -12.69
N ASN A 146 -8.74 -3.98 -11.75
CA ASN A 146 -9.38 -4.55 -10.57
C ASN A 146 -9.16 -3.70 -9.32
N TYR A 147 -8.98 -2.38 -9.47
CA TYR A 147 -8.71 -1.46 -8.36
C TYR A 147 -9.64 -1.64 -7.16
N LEU A 148 -10.94 -1.72 -7.42
CA LEU A 148 -11.96 -1.89 -6.39
C LEU A 148 -11.77 -3.20 -5.62
N TRP A 149 -11.43 -4.30 -6.29
CA TRP A 149 -11.17 -5.58 -5.64
C TRP A 149 -9.94 -5.52 -4.74
N TRP A 150 -8.86 -4.89 -5.19
CA TRP A 150 -7.65 -4.72 -4.38
C TRP A 150 -7.87 -3.86 -3.12
N ILE A 151 -8.85 -2.96 -3.13
CA ILE A 151 -9.23 -2.15 -1.97
C ILE A 151 -10.12 -2.91 -1.00
N ILE A 152 -11.06 -3.72 -1.50
CA ILE A 152 -12.06 -4.38 -0.65
C ILE A 152 -11.54 -5.70 -0.08
N LEU A 153 -10.79 -6.49 -0.85
CA LEU A 153 -10.30 -7.81 -0.43
C LEU A 153 -9.53 -7.80 0.89
N PRO A 154 -8.63 -6.84 1.18
CA PRO A 154 -7.92 -6.81 2.46
C PRO A 154 -8.86 -6.56 3.65
N VAL A 155 -9.93 -5.76 3.47
CA VAL A 155 -10.95 -5.56 4.51
C VAL A 155 -11.73 -6.85 4.76
N ILE A 156 -12.16 -7.53 3.68
CA ILE A 156 -12.86 -8.82 3.79
C ILE A 156 -11.98 -9.84 4.52
N ALA A 157 -10.69 -9.93 4.17
CA ALA A 157 -9.75 -10.84 4.82
C ALA A 157 -9.64 -10.58 6.34
N LEU A 158 -9.60 -9.31 6.75
CA LEU A 158 -9.61 -8.95 8.17
C LEU A 158 -10.89 -9.38 8.89
N ILE A 159 -12.05 -9.10 8.30
CA ILE A 159 -13.35 -9.46 8.89
C ILE A 159 -13.45 -10.98 9.04
N VAL A 160 -13.13 -11.71 7.97
CA VAL A 160 -13.22 -13.17 7.93
C VAL A 160 -12.27 -13.81 8.96
N SER A 161 -11.02 -13.34 9.03
CA SER A 161 -10.05 -13.85 10.02
C SER A 161 -10.49 -13.57 11.47
N SER A 162 -11.24 -12.49 11.70
CA SER A 162 -11.80 -12.18 13.03
C SER A 162 -12.88 -13.18 13.45
N PHE A 163 -13.74 -13.62 12.54
CA PHE A 163 -14.78 -14.61 12.85
C PHE A 163 -14.21 -15.99 13.14
N PHE A 164 -13.23 -16.45 12.36
CA PHE A 164 -12.60 -17.76 12.57
C PHE A 164 -11.84 -17.87 13.89
N ARG A 165 -11.38 -16.75 14.45
CA ARG A 165 -10.70 -16.71 15.76
C ARG A 165 -11.63 -16.90 16.95
N LYS A 166 -12.90 -16.48 16.84
CA LYS A 166 -13.86 -16.55 17.95
C LYS A 166 -14.34 -17.98 18.22
N GLY A 167 -14.26 -18.88 17.22
CA GLY A 167 -14.68 -20.27 17.37
C GLY A 167 -13.73 -21.16 18.19
N SER A 168 -12.44 -20.79 18.33
CA SER A 168 -11.46 -21.63 19.02
C SER A 168 -11.36 -21.39 20.54
N SER A 169 -12.11 -20.44 21.10
CA SER A 169 -12.10 -20.13 22.54
C SER A 169 -13.28 -20.73 23.31
N SER A 170 -14.09 -21.59 22.68
CA SER A 170 -15.33 -22.12 23.25
C SER A 170 -15.26 -23.62 23.59
N SER A 171 -14.11 -24.28 23.53
CA SER A 171 -14.00 -25.73 23.78
C SER A 171 -13.25 -26.13 25.06
N ASN A 172 -13.06 -25.20 26.01
CA ASN A 172 -12.31 -25.47 27.25
C ASN A 172 -13.06 -25.04 28.53
N ASP A 173 -14.39 -24.93 28.48
CA ASP A 173 -15.23 -24.83 29.68
C ASP A 173 -16.00 -26.14 29.89
#